data_AF-A0A966WWP2-F1
#
_entry.id   AF-A0A966WWP2-F1
#
_cell.length_a   1.000
_cell.length_b   1.000
_cell.length_c   1.000
_cell.angle_alpha   90.00
_cell.angle_beta   90.00
_cell.angle_gamma   90.00
#
_symmetry.space_group_name_H-M   'P 1'
#
loop_
_entity.id
_entity.type
_entity.pdbx_description
1 polymer ?
#
loop_
_entity_poly.entity_id
_entity_poly.type
_entity_poly.pdbx_seq_one_letter_code
_entity_poly.pdbx_strand_id
1 'polypeptide(L)'
;MTGTAPLLLRAARGEQVERPPVWMMRQAGRYMKVYRDLRDKHPGFRERSENPDLSYEISMQPFRAFKPDGVILFSDILTPLPGMGIDFDIVESQGPLIQDPIRSMAQVEALRPL
;
A
#
# COMPACT_ATOMS: atom_id res chain seq x y z
N MET A 1 -21.33 -9.95 -14.31
CA MET A 1 -20.73 -10.98 -13.43
C MET A 1 -21.58 -11.06 -12.17
N THR A 2 -22.66 -11.85 -12.19
CA THR A 2 -23.44 -12.17 -10.98
C THR A 2 -22.81 -13.39 -10.33
N GLY A 3 -21.63 -13.19 -9.74
CA GLY A 3 -20.94 -14.19 -8.94
C GLY A 3 -21.10 -13.83 -7.47
N THR A 4 -21.29 -14.84 -6.63
CA THR A 4 -21.23 -14.74 -5.17
C THR A 4 -20.00 -13.93 -4.73
N ALA A 5 -20.14 -13.15 -3.65
CA ALA A 5 -19.05 -12.31 -3.14
C ALA A 5 -17.77 -13.13 -2.86
N PRO A 6 -16.56 -12.57 -3.02
CA PRO A 6 -15.30 -13.25 -2.69
C PRO A 6 -15.28 -13.79 -1.25
N LEU A 7 -14.55 -14.89 -1.04
CA LEU A 7 -14.45 -15.59 0.25
C LEU A 7 -14.07 -14.66 1.41
N LEU A 8 -13.11 -13.76 1.20
CA LEU A 8 -12.68 -12.78 2.20
C LEU A 8 -13.83 -11.86 2.65
N LEU A 9 -14.66 -11.40 1.71
CA LEU A 9 -15.78 -10.51 2.03
C LEU A 9 -16.92 -11.24 2.74
N ARG A 10 -17.21 -12.48 2.33
CA ARG A 10 -18.21 -13.34 2.99
C ARG A 10 -17.83 -13.59 4.44
N ALA A 11 -16.57 -13.99 4.68
CA ALA A 11 -16.06 -14.20 6.03
C ALA A 11 -16.07 -12.90 6.87
N ALA A 12 -15.67 -11.76 6.30
CA ALA A 12 -15.68 -10.47 6.99
C ALA A 12 -17.09 -9.98 7.36
N ARG A 13 -18.12 -10.44 6.65
CA ARG A 13 -19.54 -10.19 6.98
C ARG A 13 -20.11 -11.15 8.03
N GLY A 14 -19.31 -12.11 8.51
CA GLY A 14 -19.76 -13.13 9.45
C GLY A 14 -20.60 -14.25 8.81
N GLU A 15 -20.58 -14.39 7.48
CA GLU A 15 -21.25 -15.50 6.80
C GLU A 15 -20.53 -16.83 7.10
N GLN A 16 -21.28 -17.94 7.07
CA GLN A 16 -20.66 -19.27 7.12
C GLN A 16 -19.90 -19.54 5.80
N VAL A 17 -18.64 -19.93 5.93
CA VAL A 17 -17.73 -20.14 4.80
C VAL A 17 -17.08 -21.51 4.86
N GLU A 18 -16.68 -22.00 3.69
CA GLU A 18 -16.10 -23.31 3.47
C GLU A 18 -14.71 -23.50 4.11
N ARG A 19 -13.98 -22.39 4.32
CA ARG A 19 -12.70 -22.33 5.05
C ARG A 19 -12.38 -20.89 5.45
N PRO A 20 -11.45 -20.66 6.40
CA PRO A 20 -10.93 -19.33 6.68
C PRO A 20 -10.20 -18.75 5.45
N PRO A 21 -10.45 -17.48 5.06
CA PRO A 21 -9.65 -16.81 4.04
C PRO A 21 -8.25 -16.46 4.57
N VAL A 22 -7.24 -16.53 3.71
CA VAL A 22 -5.84 -16.25 4.04
C VAL A 22 -5.24 -15.24 3.07
N TRP A 23 -4.58 -14.25 3.63
CA TRP A 23 -3.67 -13.31 2.97
C TRP A 23 -2.65 -12.83 4.02
N MET A 24 -1.60 -12.14 3.59
CA MET A 24 -0.55 -11.67 4.51
C MET A 24 -0.40 -10.16 4.41
N MET A 25 -0.27 -9.50 5.57
CA MET A 25 0.23 -8.11 5.60
C MET A 25 1.63 -8.07 4.99
N ARG A 26 1.93 -6.99 4.25
CA ARG A 26 3.19 -6.85 3.50
C ARG A 26 3.43 -8.00 2.50
N GLN A 27 2.36 -8.59 1.94
CA GLN A 27 2.45 -9.68 0.95
C GLN A 27 3.31 -9.34 -0.27
N ALA A 28 3.34 -8.09 -0.72
CA ALA A 28 4.25 -7.64 -1.77
C ALA A 28 5.44 -6.94 -1.10
N GLY A 29 6.62 -7.53 -1.20
CA GLY A 29 7.78 -6.99 -0.49
C GLY A 29 9.09 -7.73 -0.74
N ARG A 30 10.12 -7.28 -0.02
CA ARG A 30 11.53 -7.64 -0.22
C ARG A 30 11.86 -9.13 -0.12
N TYR A 31 10.98 -9.96 0.46
CA TYR A 31 11.16 -11.41 0.49
C TYR A 31 11.07 -12.03 -0.92
N MET A 32 10.29 -11.44 -1.83
CA MET A 32 10.13 -11.91 -3.20
C MET A 32 11.26 -11.42 -4.11
N LYS A 33 11.85 -12.32 -4.90
CA LYS A 33 12.85 -11.93 -5.91
C LYS A 33 12.29 -10.96 -6.94
N VAL A 34 11.08 -11.22 -7.46
CA VAL A 34 10.41 -10.37 -8.45
C VAL A 34 10.18 -8.94 -7.96
N TYR A 35 9.94 -8.75 -6.65
CA TYR A 35 9.85 -7.42 -6.05
C TYR A 35 11.20 -6.72 -6.03
N ARG A 36 12.27 -7.43 -5.64
CA ARG A 36 13.63 -6.88 -5.61
C ARG A 36 14.10 -6.49 -7.01
N ASP A 37 13.88 -7.34 -8.01
CA ASP A 37 14.24 -7.05 -9.40
C ASP A 37 13.53 -5.80 -9.94
N LEU A 38 12.26 -5.57 -9.55
CA LEU A 38 11.51 -4.35 -9.91
C LEU A 38 12.03 -3.14 -9.15
N ARG A 39 12.31 -3.27 -7.84
CA ARG A 39 12.93 -2.21 -7.02
C ARG A 39 14.25 -1.73 -7.61
N ASP A 40 15.07 -2.64 -8.12
CA ASP A 40 16.39 -2.27 -8.64
C ASP A 40 16.27 -1.45 -9.94
N LYS A 41 15.15 -1.59 -10.68
CA LYS A 41 14.81 -0.76 -11.85
C LYS A 41 14.14 0.57 -11.47
N HIS A 42 13.35 0.56 -10.40
CA HIS A 42 12.59 1.70 -9.88
C HIS A 42 12.97 1.95 -8.41
N PRO A 43 14.14 2.56 -8.14
CA PRO A 43 14.68 2.67 -6.78
C PRO A 43 13.78 3.54 -5.89
N GLY A 44 13.12 4.54 -6.46
CA GLY A 44 12.20 5.43 -5.76
C GLY A 44 11.03 4.66 -5.15
N PHE A 45 10.83 4.78 -3.83
CA PHE A 45 9.67 4.19 -3.19
C PHE A 45 8.38 4.91 -3.64
N ARG A 46 8.39 6.25 -3.60
CA ARG A 46 7.28 7.09 -4.04
C ARG A 46 6.89 6.80 -5.49
N GLU A 47 7.88 6.69 -6.38
CA GLU A 47 7.65 6.28 -7.78
C GLU A 47 6.84 4.97 -7.86
N ARG A 48 7.23 3.95 -7.10
CA ARG A 48 6.56 2.64 -7.12
C ARG A 48 5.17 2.64 -6.47
N SER A 49 4.92 3.50 -5.48
CA SER A 49 3.62 3.60 -4.80
C SER A 49 2.64 4.55 -5.48
N GLU A 50 3.15 5.58 -6.16
CA GLU A 50 2.35 6.65 -6.79
C GLU A 50 2.15 6.43 -8.29
N ASN A 51 2.96 5.61 -8.95
CA ASN A 51 2.72 5.18 -10.33
C ASN A 51 1.69 4.02 -10.36
N PRO A 52 0.53 4.19 -11.03
CA PRO A 52 -0.53 3.18 -11.05
C PRO A 52 -0.09 1.83 -11.62
N ASP A 53 0.71 1.82 -12.69
CA ASP A 53 1.15 0.59 -13.36
C ASP A 53 2.13 -0.19 -12.48
N LEU A 54 3.08 0.51 -11.83
CA LEU A 54 4.02 -0.11 -10.89
C LEU A 54 3.31 -0.61 -9.63
N SER A 55 2.41 0.18 -9.06
CA SER A 55 1.63 -0.19 -7.88
C SER A 55 0.77 -1.43 -8.16
N TYR A 56 0.07 -1.45 -9.30
CA TYR A 56 -0.69 -2.62 -9.76
C TYR A 56 0.21 -3.85 -9.91
N GLU A 57 1.33 -3.71 -10.64
CA GLU A 57 2.23 -4.82 -10.90
C GLU A 57 2.76 -5.43 -9.60
N ILE A 58 3.22 -4.58 -8.67
CA ILE A 58 3.70 -5.00 -7.34
C ILE A 58 2.59 -5.69 -6.54
N SER A 59 1.37 -5.12 -6.50
CA SER A 59 0.23 -5.71 -5.81
C SER A 59 -0.12 -7.10 -6.32
N MET A 60 0.06 -7.36 -7.61
CA MET A 60 -0.30 -8.64 -8.23
C MET A 60 0.76 -9.73 -8.10
N GLN A 61 2.01 -9.41 -7.74
CA GLN A 61 3.07 -10.41 -7.56
C GLN A 61 2.69 -11.55 -6.60
N PRO A 62 2.16 -11.29 -5.38
CA PRO A 62 1.80 -12.34 -4.44
C PRO A 62 0.59 -13.15 -4.93
N PHE A 63 -0.32 -12.50 -5.65
CA PHE A 63 -1.46 -13.20 -6.26
C PHE A 63 -1.03 -14.20 -7.31
N ARG A 64 -0.05 -13.85 -8.14
CA ARG A 64 0.51 -14.76 -9.15
C ARG A 64 1.24 -15.95 -8.51
N ALA A 65 1.91 -15.74 -7.38
CA ALA A 65 2.67 -16.78 -6.69
C ALA A 65 1.82 -17.70 -5.80
N PHE A 66 0.87 -17.16 -5.05
CA PHE A 66 0.21 -17.87 -3.94
C PHE A 66 -1.32 -17.91 -4.02
N LYS A 67 -1.94 -17.13 -4.89
CA LYS A 67 -3.40 -17.03 -5.02
C LYS A 67 -4.13 -16.83 -3.66
N PRO A 68 -3.74 -15.83 -2.85
CA PRO A 68 -4.40 -15.54 -1.58
C PRO A 68 -5.84 -15.08 -1.79
N ASP A 69 -6.66 -15.14 -0.74
CA ASP A 69 -8.06 -14.73 -0.78
C ASP A 69 -8.27 -13.21 -0.77
N GLY A 70 -7.19 -12.46 -0.56
CA GLY A 70 -7.15 -11.00 -0.57
C GLY A 70 -5.89 -10.48 -1.25
N VAL A 71 -6.04 -9.37 -1.97
CA VAL A 71 -4.92 -8.60 -2.52
C VAL A 71 -5.03 -7.19 -1.98
N ILE A 72 -3.94 -6.71 -1.36
CA ILE A 72 -3.85 -5.35 -0.85
C ILE A 72 -3.09 -4.46 -1.83
N LEU A 73 -3.57 -3.22 -1.99
CA LEU A 73 -2.93 -2.21 -2.81
C LEU A 73 -1.52 -1.89 -2.26
N PHE A 74 -0.54 -1.85 -3.15
CA PHE A 74 0.80 -1.38 -2.82
C PHE A 74 0.80 0.15 -2.83
N SER A 75 0.74 0.74 -1.65
CA SER A 75 0.78 2.18 -1.44
C SER A 75 1.49 2.50 -0.12
N ASP A 76 1.86 3.76 0.08
CA ASP A 76 2.30 4.25 1.38
C ASP A 76 1.13 4.83 2.17
N ILE A 77 1.16 4.70 3.49
CA ILE A 77 0.16 5.34 4.36
C ILE A 77 0.28 6.87 4.37
N LEU A 78 1.47 7.40 4.02
CA LEU A 78 1.76 8.83 3.97
C LEU A 78 1.41 9.47 2.61
N THR A 79 0.98 8.67 1.63
CA THR A 79 0.57 9.15 0.29
C THR A 79 -0.40 10.35 0.33
N PRO A 80 -1.35 10.45 1.28
CA PRO A 80 -2.24 11.63 1.34
C PRO A 80 -1.57 12.92 1.83
N LEU A 81 -0.44 12.85 2.54
CA LEU A 81 0.16 14.00 3.22
C LEU A 81 0.50 15.17 2.27
N PRO A 82 1.10 14.97 1.08
CA PRO A 82 1.36 16.06 0.15
C PRO A 82 0.07 16.75 -0.32
N GLY A 83 -1.02 15.98 -0.46
CA GLY A 83 -2.36 16.52 -0.75
C GLY A 83 -2.88 17.41 0.37
N MET A 84 -2.56 17.08 1.62
CA MET A 84 -2.88 17.89 2.81
C MET A 84 -1.93 19.08 3.02
N GLY A 85 -0.92 19.26 2.17
CA GLY A 85 0.10 20.31 2.31
C GLY A 85 1.26 19.94 3.24
N ILE A 86 1.45 18.67 3.56
CA ILE A 86 2.58 18.16 4.35
C ILE A 86 3.51 17.37 3.41
N ASP A 87 4.64 17.98 3.07
CA ASP A 87 5.67 17.30 2.29
C ASP A 87 6.49 16.32 3.13
N PHE A 88 6.87 15.21 2.51
CA PHE A 88 7.74 14.21 3.10
C PHE A 88 8.63 13.54 2.05
N ASP A 89 9.81 13.14 2.49
CA ASP A 89 10.76 12.34 1.73
C ASP A 89 10.90 10.95 2.33
N ILE A 90 11.27 9.96 1.53
CA ILE A 90 11.61 8.62 2.03
C ILE A 90 13.12 8.45 1.90
N VAL A 91 13.81 8.54 3.04
CA VAL A 91 15.25 8.38 3.13
C VAL A 91 15.58 6.91 3.33
N GLU A 92 16.47 6.37 2.49
CA GLU A 92 16.87 4.97 2.60
C GLU A 92 17.46 4.67 3.99
N SER A 93 17.03 3.55 4.58
CA SER A 93 17.39 3.11 5.94
C SER A 93 16.91 3.99 7.11
N GLN A 94 16.36 5.18 6.87
CA GLN A 94 15.80 6.05 7.91
C GLN A 94 14.26 6.08 7.88
N GLY A 95 13.66 5.85 6.72
CA GLY A 95 12.22 5.88 6.53
C GLY A 95 11.71 7.28 6.15
N PRO A 96 10.43 7.58 6.40
CA PRO A 96 9.85 8.85 6.02
C PRO A 96 10.36 9.99 6.91
N LEU A 97 10.77 11.08 6.27
CA LEU A 97 11.21 12.31 6.90
C LEU A 97 10.24 13.44 6.53
N ILE A 98 9.62 14.03 7.55
CA ILE A 98 8.81 15.25 7.42
C ILE A 98 9.72 16.41 7.81
N GLN A 99 10.01 17.31 6.86
CA GLN A 99 10.98 18.39 7.07
C GLN A 99 10.48 19.46 8.06
N ASP A 100 9.19 19.80 8.00
CA ASP A 100 8.54 20.73 8.93
C ASP A 100 7.41 20.03 9.71
N PRO A 101 7.71 19.35 10.83
CA PRO A 101 6.69 18.75 11.66
C PRO A 101 5.76 19.82 12.25
N ILE A 102 4.46 19.51 12.30
CA ILE A 102 3.48 20.39 12.94
C ILE A 102 3.80 20.56 14.43
N ARG A 103 3.99 21.81 14.87
CA ARG A 103 4.26 22.19 16.26
C ARG A 103 3.34 23.30 16.78
N SER A 104 2.47 23.85 15.94
CA SER A 104 1.59 24.97 16.29
C SER A 104 0.19 24.82 15.69
N MET A 105 -0.79 25.50 16.32
CA MET A 105 -2.16 25.54 15.79
C MET A 105 -2.23 26.22 14.43
N ALA A 106 -1.41 27.25 14.17
CA ALA A 106 -1.34 27.90 12.87
C ALA A 106 -0.94 26.92 11.75
N GLN A 107 -0.03 25.97 12.02
CA GLN A 107 0.33 24.92 11.06
C GLN A 107 -0.81 23.90 10.85
N VAL A 108 -1.61 23.61 11.88
CA VAL A 108 -2.81 22.77 11.75
C VAL A 108 -3.86 23.46 10.88
N GLU A 109 -4.10 24.74 11.09
CA GLU A 109 -5.06 25.55 10.34
C GLU A 109 -4.66 25.74 8.87
N ALA A 110 -3.36 25.66 8.57
CA ALA A 110 -2.82 25.75 7.21
C ALA A 110 -2.97 24.45 6.38
N LEU A 111 -3.43 23.35 6.98
CA LEU A 111 -3.64 22.09 6.27
C LEU A 111 -4.74 22.21 5.21
N ARG A 112 -4.57 21.47 4.12
CA ARG A 112 -5.54 21.41 3.03
C ARG A 112 -6.48 20.22 3.24
N PRO A 113 -7.79 20.38 2.99
CA PRO A 113 -8.69 19.24 2.87
C PRO A 113 -8.31 18.41 1.64
N LEU A 114 -8.51 17.09 1.74
CA LEU A 114 -8.32 16.13 0.65
C LEU A 114 -9.52 16.08 -0.29
#